data_AF-A9DCE1-F1
#
_entry.id   AF-A9DCE1-F1
#
_cell.length_a   1.000
_cell.length_b   1.000
_cell.length_c   1.000
_cell.angle_alpha   90.00
_cell.angle_beta   90.00
_cell.angle_gamma   90.00
#
_symmetry.space_group_name_H-M   'P 1'
#
loop_
_entity.id
_entity.type
_entity.pdbx_description
1 polymer ?
#
loop_
_entity_poly.entity_id
_entity_poly.type
_entity_poly.pdbx_seq_one_letter_code
_entity_poly.pdbx_strand_id
1 'polypeptide(L)'
;MTQTKKFDFRIVQDKQVWAAEITRRMTARKTIVSKRKTGFATEAEATVWGEKELKSFLEKLMLRNERKAKQREERTEAAASKEQAADAWRDARDVADGESVDSGSFDEDSDDYASDESK
;
A
#
# COMPACT_ATOMS: atom_id res chain seq x y z
N MET A 1 -12.10 -0.19 -12.11
CA MET A 1 -10.67 -0.01 -11.78
C MET A 1 -9.82 -0.44 -12.98
N THR A 2 -9.34 0.50 -13.79
CA THR A 2 -8.42 0.19 -14.90
C THR A 2 -7.04 -0.10 -14.31
N GLN A 3 -6.64 -1.38 -14.25
CA GLN A 3 -5.31 -1.75 -13.77
C GLN A 3 -4.25 -1.24 -14.76
N THR A 4 -3.59 -0.14 -14.40
CA THR A 4 -2.46 0.37 -15.18
C THR A 4 -1.18 -0.39 -14.83
N LYS A 5 -0.34 -0.66 -15.84
CA LYS A 5 0.95 -1.33 -15.66
C LYS A 5 1.88 -0.52 -14.73
N LYS A 6 2.58 -1.22 -13.83
CA LYS A 6 3.50 -0.61 -12.85
C LYS A 6 4.88 -0.33 -13.42
N PHE A 7 5.36 -1.21 -14.29
CA PHE A 7 6.65 -1.10 -14.96
C PHE A 7 6.43 -1.07 -16.47
N ASP A 8 7.28 -0.32 -17.15
CA ASP A 8 7.35 -0.23 -18.61
C ASP A 8 8.80 0.02 -19.03
N PHE A 9 9.11 -0.03 -20.32
CA PHE A 9 10.42 0.36 -20.83
C PHE A 9 10.29 1.38 -21.95
N ARG A 10 11.32 2.21 -22.12
CA ARG A 10 11.43 3.16 -23.22
C ARG A 10 12.84 3.14 -23.79
N ILE A 11 12.94 3.36 -25.08
CA ILE A 11 14.21 3.53 -25.78
C ILE A 11 14.41 5.01 -26.05
N VAL A 12 15.61 5.51 -25.78
CA VAL A 12 16.01 6.90 -25.99
C VAL A 12 17.28 6.89 -26.81
N GLN A 13 17.29 7.64 -27.91
CA GLN A 13 18.50 7.87 -28.69
C GLN A 13 19.26 9.07 -28.10
N ASP A 14 20.52 8.88 -27.76
CA ASP A 14 21.42 9.95 -27.31
C ASP A 14 22.59 10.08 -28.30
N LYS A 15 22.52 11.11 -29.15
CA LYS A 15 23.48 11.38 -30.23
C LYS A 15 23.63 10.18 -31.18
N GLN A 16 24.66 9.36 -30.98
CA GLN A 16 25.00 8.19 -31.79
C GLN A 16 24.79 6.86 -31.07
N VAL A 17 24.36 6.89 -29.80
CA VAL A 17 24.18 5.69 -28.98
C VAL A 17 22.74 5.57 -28.53
N TRP A 18 22.28 4.34 -28.45
CA TRP A 18 20.96 4.02 -27.95
C TRP A 18 21.02 3.73 -26.45
N ALA A 19 19.96 4.12 -25.75
CA ALA A 19 19.76 3.89 -24.34
C ALA A 19 18.41 3.23 -24.10
N ALA A 20 18.39 2.23 -23.23
CA ALA A 20 17.17 1.59 -22.78
C ALA A 20 16.92 1.94 -21.31
N GLU A 21 15.68 2.31 -21.00
CA GLU A 21 15.27 2.76 -19.68
C GLU A 21 14.05 1.99 -19.21
N ILE A 22 14.20 1.29 -18.09
CA ILE A 22 13.07 0.72 -17.35
C ILE A 22 12.45 1.82 -16.52
N THR A 23 11.18 2.12 -16.78
CA THR A 23 10.39 3.09 -16.03
C THR A 23 9.45 2.39 -15.06
N ARG A 24 9.18 3.05 -13.94
CA ARG A 24 8.17 2.62 -12.97
C ARG A 24 7.22 3.74 -12.66
N ARG A 25 5.94 3.40 -12.54
CA ARG A 25 4.94 4.29 -11.99
C ARG A 25 5.11 4.33 -10.46
N MET A 26 5.49 5.50 -9.95
CA MET A 26 5.64 5.72 -8.51
C MET A 26 4.30 6.10 -7.89
N THR A 27 3.56 7.00 -8.53
CA THR A 27 2.21 7.43 -8.16
C THR A 27 1.36 7.55 -9.42
N ALA A 28 0.06 7.84 -9.28
CA ALA A 28 -0.82 8.02 -10.43
C ALA A 28 -0.29 9.07 -11.44
N ARG A 29 0.41 10.10 -10.96
CA ARG A 29 0.89 11.23 -11.77
C ARG A 29 2.40 11.20 -12.06
N LYS A 30 3.17 10.32 -11.41
CA LYS A 30 4.65 10.34 -11.48
C LYS A 30 5.20 8.99 -11.93
N THR A 31 5.89 9.02 -13.06
CA THR A 31 6.70 7.91 -13.58
C THR A 31 8.18 8.27 -13.46
N ILE A 32 8.99 7.33 -12.98
CA ILE A 32 10.44 7.53 -12.80
C ILE A 32 11.23 6.41 -13.47
N VAL A 33 12.46 6.70 -13.86
CA VAL A 33 13.40 5.69 -14.37
C VAL A 33 13.96 4.89 -13.19
N SER A 34 13.82 3.57 -13.25
CA SER A 34 14.36 2.65 -12.23
C SER A 34 15.73 2.12 -12.61
N LYS A 35 15.94 1.85 -13.90
CA LYS A 35 17.21 1.36 -14.43
C LYS A 35 17.41 1.92 -15.83
N ARG A 36 18.61 2.43 -16.11
CA ARG A 36 19.02 2.89 -17.43
C ARG A 36 20.27 2.13 -17.83
N LYS A 37 20.34 1.69 -19.08
CA LYS A 37 21.56 1.19 -19.71
C LYS A 37 21.77 1.94 -21.02
N THR A 38 22.99 2.44 -21.20
CA THR A 38 23.41 3.22 -22.37
C THR A 38 24.49 2.46 -23.13
N GLY A 39 24.81 2.93 -24.34
CA GLY A 39 25.92 2.39 -25.13
C GLY A 39 25.52 1.27 -26.08
N PHE A 40 24.25 1.17 -26.45
CA PHE A 40 23.82 0.24 -27.48
C PHE A 40 24.11 0.81 -28.88
N ALA A 41 24.57 -0.04 -29.79
CA ALA A 41 24.85 0.36 -31.17
C ALA A 41 23.56 0.48 -31.99
N THR A 42 22.56 -0.34 -31.67
CA THR A 42 21.27 -0.38 -32.39
C THR A 42 20.08 -0.32 -31.44
N GLU A 43 18.96 0.17 -31.96
CA GLU A 43 17.67 0.17 -31.25
C GLU A 43 17.22 -1.26 -30.90
N ALA A 44 17.45 -2.23 -31.80
CA ALA A 44 17.08 -3.62 -31.59
C ALA A 44 17.77 -4.23 -30.36
N GLU A 45 19.08 -4.01 -30.20
CA GLU A 45 19.82 -4.48 -29.01
C GLU A 45 19.30 -3.84 -27.72
N ALA A 46 18.97 -2.54 -27.77
CA ALA A 46 18.41 -1.81 -26.64
C ALA A 46 17.03 -2.36 -26.26
N THR A 47 16.18 -2.67 -27.23
CA THR A 47 14.85 -3.26 -27.04
C THR A 47 14.92 -4.66 -26.44
N VAL A 48 15.77 -5.55 -26.98
CA VAL A 48 15.96 -6.90 -26.42
C VAL A 48 16.42 -6.84 -24.97
N TRP A 49 17.33 -5.92 -24.65
CA TRP A 49 17.76 -5.72 -23.27
C TRP A 49 16.62 -5.18 -22.39
N GLY A 50 15.85 -4.21 -22.88
CA GLY A 50 14.70 -3.62 -22.19
C GLY A 50 13.63 -4.66 -21.84
N GLU A 51 13.26 -5.51 -22.79
CA GLU A 51 12.29 -6.58 -22.58
C GLU A 51 12.77 -7.64 -21.59
N LYS A 52 14.03 -8.06 -21.72
CA LYS A 52 14.64 -9.03 -20.79
C LYS A 52 14.66 -8.50 -19.36
N GLU A 53 15.08 -7.26 -19.19
CA GLU A 53 15.13 -6.64 -17.87
C GLU A 53 13.72 -6.40 -17.33
N LEU A 54 12.75 -5.97 -18.16
CA LEU A 54 11.35 -5.79 -17.75
C LEU A 54 10.76 -7.10 -17.19
N LYS A 55 10.99 -8.25 -17.85
CA LYS A 55 10.57 -9.56 -17.35
C LYS A 55 11.11 -9.83 -15.95
N SER A 56 12.40 -9.56 -15.71
CA SER A 56 13.00 -9.74 -14.39
C SER A 56 12.39 -8.83 -13.30
N PHE A 57 11.94 -7.63 -13.66
CA PHE A 57 11.24 -6.72 -12.73
C PHE A 57 9.83 -7.23 -12.39
N LEU A 58 9.12 -7.82 -13.37
CA LEU A 58 7.80 -8.41 -13.16
C LEU A 58 7.87 -9.65 -12.28
N GLU A 59 8.84 -10.54 -12.51
CA GLU A 59 9.07 -11.72 -11.67
C GLU A 59 9.34 -11.33 -10.21
N LYS A 60 10.24 -10.36 -9.98
CA LYS A 60 10.51 -9.84 -8.63
C LYS A 60 9.27 -9.22 -7.98
N LEU A 61 8.43 -8.55 -8.77
CA LEU A 61 7.18 -7.97 -8.28
C LEU A 61 6.19 -9.07 -7.85
N MET A 62 6.05 -10.12 -8.64
CA MET A 62 5.18 -11.27 -8.33
C MET A 62 5.62 -11.94 -7.03
N LEU A 63 6.90 -12.33 -6.93
CA LEU A 63 7.44 -12.95 -5.72
C LEU A 63 7.26 -12.08 -4.47
N ARG A 64 7.46 -10.77 -4.60
CA ARG A 64 7.23 -9.83 -3.49
C ARG A 64 5.74 -9.76 -3.12
N ASN A 65 4.85 -9.75 -4.10
CA ASN A 65 3.41 -9.68 -3.87
C ASN A 65 2.90 -10.95 -3.19
N GLU A 66 3.35 -12.13 -3.62
CA GLU A 66 3.04 -13.41 -3.00
C GLU A 66 3.48 -13.45 -1.54
N ARG A 67 4.74 -13.09 -1.25
CA ARG A 67 5.23 -13.00 0.14
C ARG A 67 4.40 -12.03 0.98
N LYS A 68 3.98 -10.90 0.40
CA LYS A 68 3.14 -9.91 1.09
C LYS A 68 1.69 -10.35 1.24
N ALA A 69 1.19 -11.22 0.38
CA ALA A 69 -0.13 -11.82 0.53
C ALA A 69 -0.15 -12.78 1.71
N LYS A 70 0.81 -13.70 1.79
CA LYS A 70 0.97 -14.62 2.93
C LYS A 70 1.08 -13.88 4.27
N GLN A 71 1.94 -12.85 4.32
CA GLN A 71 2.07 -12.02 5.53
C GLN A 71 0.77 -11.26 5.90
N ARG A 72 -0.07 -10.93 4.92
CA ARG A 72 -1.36 -10.28 5.18
C ARG A 72 -2.34 -11.27 5.80
N GLU A 73 -2.40 -12.49 5.27
CA GLU A 73 -3.24 -13.59 5.80
C GLU A 73 -2.88 -13.88 7.26
N GLU A 74 -1.61 -14.10 7.56
CA GLU A 74 -1.11 -14.30 8.93
C GLU A 74 -1.48 -13.13 9.87
N ARG A 75 -1.35 -11.89 9.39
CA ARG A 75 -1.71 -10.70 10.17
C ARG A 75 -3.21 -10.60 10.40
N THR A 76 -4.04 -10.95 9.41
CA THR A 76 -5.50 -10.93 9.56
C THR A 76 -5.97 -11.98 10.55
N GLU A 77 -5.40 -13.18 10.52
CA GLU A 77 -5.70 -14.24 11.48
C GLU A 77 -5.27 -13.85 12.91
N ALA A 78 -4.08 -13.27 13.05
CA ALA A 78 -3.59 -12.77 14.34
C ALA A 78 -4.40 -11.55 14.85
N ALA A 79 -5.00 -10.76 13.96
CA ALA A 79 -5.90 -9.67 14.35
C ALA A 79 -7.25 -10.23 14.82
N ALA A 80 -7.81 -11.21 14.10
CA ALA A 80 -9.06 -11.85 14.46
C ALA A 80 -8.97 -12.58 15.81
N SER A 81 -7.87 -13.28 16.10
CA SER A 81 -7.69 -13.94 17.40
C SER A 81 -7.53 -12.96 18.55
N LYS A 82 -6.85 -11.83 18.32
CA LYS A 82 -6.76 -10.73 19.30
C LYS A 82 -8.11 -10.05 19.52
N GLU A 83 -8.91 -9.89 18.47
CA GLU A 83 -10.26 -9.34 18.56
C GLU A 83 -11.16 -10.27 19.38
N GLN A 84 -11.15 -11.57 19.10
CA GLN A 84 -11.88 -12.57 19.89
C GLN A 84 -11.43 -12.61 21.36
N ALA A 85 -10.13 -12.49 21.63
CA ALA A 85 -9.62 -12.42 23.00
C ALA A 85 -10.02 -11.11 23.70
N ALA A 86 -10.08 -9.99 22.95
CA ALA A 86 -10.55 -8.71 23.47
C ALA A 86 -12.06 -8.75 23.76
N ASP A 87 -12.85 -9.37 22.88
CA ASP A 87 -14.28 -9.56 23.09
C ASP A 87 -14.54 -10.47 24.30
N ALA A 88 -13.83 -11.59 24.42
CA ALA A 88 -13.91 -12.45 25.60
C ALA A 88 -13.52 -11.73 26.90
N TRP A 89 -12.55 -10.81 26.85
CA TRP A 89 -12.18 -9.98 28.00
C TRP A 89 -13.24 -8.92 28.33
N ARG A 90 -13.84 -8.28 27.31
CA ARG A 90 -14.97 -7.35 27.47
C ARG A 90 -16.16 -8.06 28.10
N ASP A 91 -16.57 -9.20 27.53
CA ASP A 91 -17.68 -10.01 28.03
C ASP A 91 -17.43 -10.48 29.48
N ALA A 92 -16.22 -10.98 29.78
CA ALA A 92 -15.88 -11.43 31.14
C ALA A 92 -15.87 -10.27 32.16
N ARG A 93 -15.46 -9.07 31.74
CA ARG A 93 -15.54 -7.87 32.57
C ARG A 93 -16.98 -7.46 32.83
N ASP A 94 -17.82 -7.43 31.79
CA ASP A 94 -19.23 -7.06 31.91
C ASP A 94 -20.01 -8.05 32.81
N VAL A 95 -19.62 -9.33 32.80
CA VAL A 95 -20.17 -10.35 33.71
C VAL A 95 -19.66 -10.18 35.15
N ALA A 96 -18.39 -9.79 35.35
CA ALA A 96 -17.81 -9.61 36.68
C ALA A 96 -18.30 -8.33 37.39
N ASP A 97 -18.59 -7.27 36.63
CA ASP A 97 -19.17 -6.01 37.11
C ASP A 97 -20.71 -6.08 37.26
N GLY A 98 -21.30 -7.29 37.20
CA GLY A 98 -22.66 -7.61 37.65
C GLY A 98 -23.69 -6.49 37.47
N GLU A 99 -24.19 -6.31 36.24
CA GLU A 99 -25.30 -5.42 35.94
C GLU A 99 -25.13 -3.97 36.44
N SER A 100 -24.26 -3.18 35.80
CA SER A 100 -24.50 -1.74 35.71
C SER A 100 -25.23 -1.43 34.42
N VAL A 101 -26.55 -1.71 34.40
CA VAL A 101 -27.45 -0.93 33.56
C VAL A 101 -27.58 0.45 34.23
N ASP A 102 -26.54 1.27 34.14
CA ASP A 102 -26.77 2.71 34.10
C ASP A 102 -26.80 3.09 32.63
N SER A 103 -28.03 3.24 32.14
CA SER A 103 -28.35 3.95 30.93
C SER A 103 -27.83 5.38 31.03
N GLY A 104 -26.53 5.57 30.87
CA GLY A 104 -25.99 6.83 30.39
C GLY A 104 -26.32 6.91 28.90
N SER A 105 -27.57 7.27 28.58
CA SER A 105 -27.84 8.01 27.36
C SER A 105 -26.77 9.10 27.31
N PHE A 106 -25.78 8.94 26.44
CA PHE A 106 -24.98 10.07 25.99
C PHE A 106 -25.94 10.90 25.14
N ASP A 107 -26.83 11.62 25.82
CA ASP A 107 -27.58 12.72 25.29
C ASP A 107 -26.52 13.76 24.87
N GLU A 108 -26.29 13.83 23.56
CA GLU A 108 -25.59 14.92 22.87
C GLU A 108 -26.38 16.24 23.00
N ASP A 109 -26.81 16.62 24.20
CA ASP A 109 -27.58 17.86 24.41
C ASP A 109 -27.38 18.48 25.81
N SER A 110 -26.14 18.44 26.32
CA SER A 110 -25.71 19.35 27.39
C SER A 110 -24.44 20.08 26.97
N ASP A 111 -24.58 20.88 25.92
CA ASP A 111 -23.76 22.07 25.72
C ASP A 111 -24.05 23.06 26.86
N ASP A 112 -23.42 22.86 28.02
CA ASP A 112 -23.15 23.97 28.95
C ASP A 112 -21.66 24.30 28.90
N TYR A 113 -21.21 24.66 27.69
CA TYR A 113 -20.09 25.57 27.53
C TYR A 113 -20.59 26.93 28.00
N ALA A 114 -20.56 27.15 29.31
CA ALA A 114 -20.74 28.47 29.90
C ALA A 114 -19.60 29.36 29.40
N SER A 115 -19.85 29.97 28.24
CA SER A 115 -19.05 31.06 27.72
C SER A 115 -18.99 32.14 28.78
N ASP A 116 -17.77 32.38 29.23
CA ASP A 116 -17.31 33.61 29.84
C ASP A 116 -17.72 34.80 28.94
N GLU A 117 -18.89 35.38 29.23
CA GLU A 117 -19.27 36.72 28.75
C GLU A 117 -19.61 37.61 29.96
N SER A 118 -18.55 38.11 30.59
CA SER A 118 -18.31 39.55 30.75
C SER A 118 -19.54 40.49 30.59
N LYS A 119 -20.11 40.98 31.70
CA LYS A 119 -20.37 42.42 31.91
C LYS A 119 -20.76 42.78 33.34
#